data_AF-A0A9E1RFC9-F1
#
_entry.id   AF-A0A9E1RFC9-F1
#
_cell.length_a   1.000
_cell.length_b   1.000
_cell.length_c   1.000
_cell.angle_alpha   90.00
_cell.angle_beta   90.00
_cell.angle_gamma   90.00
#
_symmetry.space_group_name_H-M   'P 1'
#
loop_
_entity.id
_entity.type
_entity.pdbx_description
1 polymer ?
#
loop_
_entity_poly.entity_id
_entity_poly.type
_entity_poly.pdbx_seq_one_letter_code
_entity_poly.pdbx_strand_id
1 'polypeptide(L)'
;MGKRKKLQLFLGWVLLFETLTSSAWADLSREQVEPKHVFVQAQRIQNEIAQIRNEMGKAKPPFLDIFVTKAEPREVFFQAITLYQKADRLCFDHTRDTGPIPPKVNRENIIPGDVLEVLKQAMTRVNCLSRHWEIPKSLRQPIVNPFTVSGDVFRKILEINRDLNFLLDIPYSPTTVYRRVQETIKHLETLLLRNYPDVDLPELPEFVQEKQPRDVYFQIQKNLTILQQISRFRGIAVLEFYYGHL
;
A
#
# COMPACT_ATOMS: atom_id res chain seq x y z
N MET A 1 -8.12 16.59 -54.19
CA MET A 1 -9.05 15.92 -53.25
C MET A 1 -8.40 14.78 -52.42
N GLY A 2 -7.08 14.81 -52.15
CA GLY A 2 -6.35 13.67 -51.55
C GLY A 2 -5.67 13.90 -50.18
N LYS A 3 -5.52 15.15 -49.71
CA LYS A 3 -4.84 15.44 -48.43
C LYS A 3 -5.76 15.32 -47.20
N ARG A 4 -7.04 15.71 -47.31
CA ARG A 4 -8.00 15.64 -46.19
C ARG A 4 -8.38 14.20 -45.81
N LYS A 5 -8.48 13.27 -46.77
CA LYS A 5 -8.74 11.84 -46.49
C LYS A 5 -7.57 11.15 -45.78
N LYS A 6 -6.32 11.50 -46.12
CA LYS A 6 -5.13 10.96 -45.42
C LYS A 6 -5.02 11.45 -43.97
N LEU A 7 -5.41 12.70 -43.70
CA LEU A 7 -5.39 13.26 -42.34
C LEU A 7 -6.49 12.65 -41.44
N GLN A 8 -7.67 12.34 -41.99
CA GLN A 8 -8.74 11.64 -41.27
C GLN A 8 -8.40 10.16 -40.98
N LEU A 9 -7.69 9.49 -41.88
CA LEU A 9 -7.18 8.13 -41.66
C LEU A 9 -6.09 8.10 -40.58
N PHE A 10 -5.21 9.10 -40.54
CA PHE A 10 -4.19 9.22 -39.48
C PHE A 10 -4.79 9.55 -38.10
N LEU A 11 -5.78 10.44 -38.03
CA LEU A 11 -6.48 10.74 -36.77
C LEU A 11 -7.26 9.52 -36.25
N GLY A 12 -7.88 8.74 -37.14
CA GLY A 12 -8.56 7.49 -36.77
C GLY A 12 -7.62 6.42 -36.23
N TRP A 13 -6.40 6.33 -36.75
CA TRP A 13 -5.37 5.40 -36.25
C TRP A 13 -4.79 5.82 -34.90
N VAL A 14 -4.62 7.12 -34.65
CA VAL A 14 -4.17 7.63 -33.34
C VAL A 14 -5.25 7.43 -32.27
N LEU A 15 -6.53 7.64 -32.61
CA LEU A 15 -7.65 7.37 -31.69
C LEU A 15 -7.85 5.87 -31.41
N LEU A 16 -7.57 4.98 -32.37
CA LEU A 16 -7.58 3.53 -32.13
C LEU A 16 -6.40 3.08 -31.26
N PHE A 17 -5.22 3.70 -31.39
CA PHE A 17 -4.04 3.36 -30.59
C PHE A 17 -4.15 3.83 -29.12
N GLU A 18 -4.84 4.94 -28.85
CA GLU A 18 -5.07 5.39 -27.46
C GLU A 18 -6.03 4.49 -26.68
N THR A 19 -6.91 3.75 -27.37
CA THR A 19 -7.84 2.82 -26.70
C THR A 19 -7.25 1.43 -26.42
N LEU A 20 -6.14 1.05 -27.05
CA LEU A 20 -5.60 -0.32 -26.97
C LEU A 20 -4.65 -0.57 -25.80
N THR A 21 -4.08 0.46 -25.18
CA THR A 21 -3.12 0.27 -24.06
C THR A 21 -3.77 0.40 -22.68
N SER A 22 -4.94 1.02 -22.59
CA SER A 22 -5.68 1.15 -21.31
C SER A 22 -6.58 -0.06 -21.03
N SER A 23 -7.05 -0.76 -22.07
CA SER A 23 -7.99 -1.89 -21.99
C SER A 23 -7.34 -3.26 -21.83
N ALA A 24 -6.06 -3.43 -22.15
CA ALA A 24 -5.42 -4.75 -22.23
C ALA A 24 -5.41 -5.57 -20.92
N TRP A 25 -5.71 -4.95 -19.77
CA TRP A 25 -5.66 -5.58 -18.45
C TRP A 25 -6.97 -5.46 -17.67
N ALA A 26 -8.01 -4.86 -18.26
CA ALA A 26 -9.29 -4.66 -17.59
C ALA A 26 -10.02 -6.00 -17.35
N ASP A 27 -9.77 -6.99 -18.23
CA ASP A 27 -10.47 -8.28 -18.29
C ASP A 27 -9.69 -9.46 -17.71
N LEU A 28 -8.58 -9.21 -17.01
CA LEU A 28 -7.82 -10.30 -16.38
C LEU A 28 -8.59 -10.92 -15.22
N SER A 29 -8.63 -12.26 -15.20
CA SER A 29 -9.10 -12.99 -14.02
C SER A 29 -8.13 -12.79 -12.86
N ARG A 30 -8.62 -12.96 -11.63
CA ARG A 30 -7.84 -12.77 -10.40
C ARG A 30 -6.56 -13.62 -10.38
N GLU A 31 -6.64 -14.83 -10.95
CA GLU A 31 -5.56 -15.82 -11.04
C GLU A 31 -4.51 -15.46 -12.11
N GLN A 32 -4.87 -14.66 -13.11
CA GLN A 32 -3.97 -14.20 -14.16
C GLN A 32 -3.18 -12.94 -13.76
N VAL A 33 -3.54 -12.33 -12.63
CA VAL A 33 -2.86 -11.14 -12.13
C VAL A 33 -1.48 -11.51 -11.57
N GLU A 34 -0.46 -10.99 -12.24
CA GLU A 34 0.95 -10.98 -11.82
C GLU A 34 1.35 -9.67 -11.11
N PRO A 35 2.50 -9.63 -10.40
CA PRO A 35 3.00 -8.43 -9.71
C PRO A 35 3.11 -7.16 -10.57
N LYS A 36 3.45 -7.29 -11.86
CA LYS A 36 3.55 -6.15 -12.80
C LYS A 36 2.23 -5.34 -12.91
N HIS A 37 1.08 -6.02 -12.89
CA HIS A 37 -0.24 -5.39 -12.93
C HIS A 37 -0.51 -4.57 -11.67
N VAL A 38 -0.16 -5.15 -10.52
CA VAL A 38 -0.33 -4.53 -9.21
C VAL A 38 0.54 -3.28 -9.12
N PHE A 39 1.78 -3.37 -9.58
CA PHE A 39 2.71 -2.23 -9.63
C PHE A 39 2.20 -1.10 -10.51
N VAL A 40 1.69 -1.41 -11.70
CA VAL A 40 1.09 -0.43 -12.61
C VAL A 40 -0.09 0.28 -11.96
N GLN A 41 -0.96 -0.45 -11.26
CA GLN A 41 -2.07 0.14 -10.52
C GLN A 41 -1.58 1.03 -9.36
N ALA A 42 -0.53 0.61 -8.65
CA ALA A 42 0.08 1.43 -7.60
C ALA A 42 0.67 2.73 -8.17
N GLN A 43 1.35 2.68 -9.33
CA GLN A 43 1.84 3.89 -10.02
C GLN A 43 0.71 4.85 -10.40
N ARG A 44 -0.43 4.32 -10.90
CA ARG A 44 -1.61 5.15 -11.19
C ARG A 44 -2.09 5.87 -9.94
N ILE A 45 -2.19 5.18 -8.80
CA ILE A 45 -2.57 5.79 -7.52
C ILE A 45 -1.57 6.88 -7.12
N GLN A 46 -0.26 6.60 -7.22
CA GLN A 46 0.79 7.59 -6.93
C GLN A 46 0.66 8.86 -7.79
N ASN A 47 0.31 8.68 -9.08
CA ASN A 47 0.12 9.79 -10.01
C ASN A 47 -1.07 10.68 -9.64
N GLU A 48 -2.19 10.11 -9.17
CA GLU A 48 -3.36 10.87 -8.70
C GLU A 48 -3.07 11.58 -7.36
N ILE A 49 -2.43 10.88 -6.42
CA ILE A 49 -2.01 11.46 -5.13
C ILE A 49 -1.06 12.64 -5.35
N ALA A 50 -0.17 12.57 -6.33
CA ALA A 50 0.71 13.68 -6.66
C ALA A 50 -0.06 14.94 -7.11
N GLN A 51 -1.18 14.79 -7.82
CA GLN A 51 -2.04 15.92 -8.18
C GLN A 51 -2.69 16.52 -6.93
N ILE A 52 -3.35 15.68 -6.12
CA ILE A 52 -3.97 16.10 -4.86
C ILE A 52 -2.96 16.84 -3.97
N ARG A 53 -1.76 16.30 -3.82
CA ARG A 53 -0.70 16.93 -3.02
C ARG A 53 -0.36 18.34 -3.51
N ASN A 54 -0.25 18.52 -4.83
CA ASN A 54 0.07 19.82 -5.42
C ASN A 54 -1.07 20.82 -5.15
N GLU A 55 -2.33 20.39 -5.28
CA GLU A 55 -3.51 21.20 -4.96
C GLU A 55 -3.57 21.59 -3.47
N MET A 56 -3.14 20.68 -2.57
CA MET A 56 -2.98 20.98 -1.14
C MET A 56 -1.77 21.86 -0.82
N GLY A 57 -0.94 22.23 -1.80
CA GLY A 57 0.30 22.99 -1.59
C GLY A 57 1.35 22.26 -0.73
N LYS A 58 1.28 20.92 -0.63
CA LYS A 58 2.17 20.12 0.22
C LYS A 58 3.45 19.74 -0.53
N ALA A 59 4.59 19.82 0.16
CA ALA A 59 5.88 19.40 -0.39
C ALA A 59 5.94 17.87 -0.58
N LYS A 60 6.81 17.41 -1.49
CA LYS A 60 7.10 15.98 -1.63
C LYS A 60 7.80 15.49 -0.37
N PRO A 61 7.37 14.37 0.24
CA PRO A 61 8.08 13.81 1.38
C PRO A 61 9.47 13.31 0.96
N PRO A 62 10.41 13.22 1.91
CA PRO A 62 11.76 12.75 1.63
C PRO A 62 11.76 11.33 1.07
N PHE A 63 12.70 11.10 0.16
CA PHE A 63 12.91 9.79 -0.44
C PHE A 63 13.09 8.73 0.64
N LEU A 64 12.54 7.55 0.36
CA LEU A 64 12.57 6.44 1.27
C LEU A 64 13.59 5.41 0.79
N ASP A 65 14.74 5.36 1.46
CA ASP A 65 15.81 4.42 1.14
C ASP A 65 15.68 3.13 1.95
N ILE A 66 14.72 2.27 1.57
CA ILE A 66 14.60 0.91 2.13
C ILE A 66 14.64 -0.12 1.00
N PHE A 67 15.48 -1.12 1.21
CA PHE A 67 15.52 -2.32 0.41
C PHE A 67 14.61 -3.36 1.04
N VAL A 68 13.75 -3.94 0.21
CA VAL A 68 12.77 -4.97 0.60
C VAL A 68 13.07 -6.21 -0.21
N THR A 69 13.33 -7.33 0.45
CA THR A 69 13.57 -8.63 -0.17
C THR A 69 12.60 -9.66 0.37
N LYS A 70 12.30 -10.69 -0.44
CA LYS A 70 11.42 -11.81 -0.07
C LYS A 70 10.00 -11.39 0.39
N ALA A 71 9.44 -10.35 -0.22
CA ALA A 71 8.04 -10.03 0.02
C ALA A 71 7.14 -11.06 -0.68
N GLU A 72 6.24 -11.68 0.06
CA GLU A 72 5.20 -12.54 -0.48
C GLU A 72 3.92 -11.72 -0.74
N PRO A 73 2.99 -12.21 -1.59
CA PRO A 73 1.76 -11.49 -1.89
C PRO A 73 0.94 -11.11 -0.64
N ARG A 74 1.04 -11.91 0.44
CA ARG A 74 0.40 -11.62 1.72
C ARG A 74 0.90 -10.32 2.36
N GLU A 75 2.21 -10.03 2.36
CA GLU A 75 2.71 -8.78 2.95
C GLU A 75 2.34 -7.58 2.07
N VAL A 76 2.35 -7.77 0.75
CA VAL A 76 1.88 -6.75 -0.20
C VAL A 76 0.39 -6.45 0.03
N PHE A 77 -0.43 -7.47 0.26
CA PHE A 77 -1.86 -7.33 0.53
C PHE A 77 -2.13 -6.49 1.78
N PHE A 78 -1.46 -6.77 2.90
CA PHE A 78 -1.66 -5.97 4.12
C PHE A 78 -1.17 -4.52 3.98
N GLN A 79 -0.14 -4.28 3.17
CA GLN A 79 0.23 -2.91 2.80
C GLN A 79 -0.84 -2.23 1.93
N ALA A 80 -1.47 -2.96 1.00
CA ALA A 80 -2.57 -2.44 0.19
C ALA A 80 -3.81 -2.11 1.04
N ILE A 81 -4.12 -2.94 2.05
CA ILE A 81 -5.20 -2.64 3.01
C ILE A 81 -4.91 -1.36 3.78
N THR A 82 -3.66 -1.16 4.22
CA THR A 82 -3.24 0.08 4.88
C THR A 82 -3.42 1.29 3.95
N LEU A 83 -3.07 1.15 2.67
CA LEU A 83 -3.25 2.19 1.66
C LEU A 83 -4.73 2.53 1.47
N TYR A 84 -5.59 1.51 1.33
CA TYR A 84 -7.04 1.70 1.27
C TYR A 84 -7.54 2.52 2.47
N GLN A 85 -7.17 2.14 3.69
CA GLN A 85 -7.63 2.80 4.91
C GLN A 85 -7.20 4.28 4.96
N LYS A 86 -5.97 4.59 4.53
CA LYS A 86 -5.48 5.96 4.45
C LYS A 86 -6.20 6.77 3.37
N ALA A 87 -6.41 6.17 2.19
CA ALA A 87 -7.13 6.82 1.10
C ALA A 87 -8.60 7.10 1.48
N ASP A 88 -9.25 6.14 2.15
CA ASP A 88 -10.60 6.31 2.67
C ASP A 88 -10.67 7.40 3.72
N ARG A 89 -9.72 7.42 4.67
CA ARG A 89 -9.61 8.47 5.67
C ARG A 89 -9.43 9.85 5.04
N LEU A 90 -8.57 9.98 4.04
CA LEU A 90 -8.35 11.23 3.32
C LEU A 90 -9.64 11.73 2.64
N CYS A 91 -10.37 10.85 1.94
CA CYS A 91 -11.67 11.20 1.38
C CYS A 91 -12.64 11.64 2.50
N PHE A 92 -12.77 10.86 3.58
CA PHE A 92 -13.66 11.19 4.69
C PHE A 92 -13.35 12.55 5.33
N ASP A 93 -12.08 12.88 5.56
CA ASP A 93 -11.69 14.13 6.21
C ASP A 93 -12.17 15.36 5.40
N HIS A 94 -12.23 15.25 4.08
CA HIS A 94 -12.64 16.35 3.20
C HIS A 94 -14.09 16.29 2.69
N THR A 95 -14.67 15.09 2.54
CA THR A 95 -16.00 14.93 1.92
C THR A 95 -17.04 14.32 2.86
N ARG A 96 -16.60 13.79 4.02
CA ARG A 96 -17.40 12.98 4.96
C ARG A 96 -17.96 11.68 4.37
N ASP A 97 -17.52 11.31 3.17
CA ASP A 97 -17.88 10.03 2.54
C ASP A 97 -16.96 8.90 3.04
N THR A 98 -17.53 7.71 3.21
CA THR A 98 -16.82 6.49 3.62
C THR A 98 -16.97 5.40 2.56
N GLY A 99 -15.88 4.67 2.32
CA GLY A 99 -15.84 3.64 1.29
C GLY A 99 -16.38 2.29 1.74
N PRO A 100 -16.57 1.36 0.78
CA PRO A 100 -16.95 0.00 1.09
C PRO A 100 -15.86 -0.72 1.90
N ILE A 101 -16.24 -1.68 2.74
CA ILE A 101 -15.25 -2.49 3.46
C ILE A 101 -14.37 -3.25 2.45
N PRO A 102 -13.03 -3.28 2.62
CA PRO A 102 -12.14 -4.04 1.76
C PRO A 102 -12.56 -5.50 1.58
N PRO A 103 -12.24 -6.12 0.43
CA PRO A 103 -12.68 -7.47 0.14
C PRO A 103 -12.12 -8.45 1.17
N LYS A 104 -13.00 -9.37 1.63
CA LYS A 104 -12.58 -10.47 2.50
C LYS A 104 -11.90 -11.52 1.63
N VAL A 105 -10.64 -11.79 1.92
CA VAL A 105 -9.85 -12.82 1.23
C VAL A 105 -9.51 -13.97 2.17
N ASN A 106 -9.26 -15.14 1.61
CA ASN A 106 -8.67 -16.23 2.39
C ASN A 106 -7.23 -15.85 2.75
N ARG A 107 -6.96 -15.66 4.04
CA ARG A 107 -5.66 -15.21 4.54
C ARG A 107 -4.54 -16.23 4.35
N GLU A 108 -4.88 -17.50 4.16
CA GLU A 108 -3.90 -18.58 3.96
C GLU A 108 -3.40 -18.63 2.51
N ASN A 109 -4.17 -18.11 1.56
CA ASN A 109 -3.84 -18.14 0.14
C ASN A 109 -4.14 -16.80 -0.52
N ILE A 110 -3.26 -15.82 -0.25
CA ILE A 110 -3.33 -14.49 -0.85
C ILE A 110 -2.52 -14.50 -2.15
N ILE A 111 -3.13 -14.04 -3.24
CA ILE A 111 -2.50 -13.94 -4.57
C ILE A 111 -2.45 -12.48 -5.06
N PRO A 112 -1.64 -12.13 -6.09
CA PRO A 112 -1.54 -10.74 -6.54
C PRO A 112 -2.87 -10.14 -7.02
N GLY A 113 -3.81 -10.96 -7.50
CA GLY A 113 -5.17 -10.53 -7.84
C GLY A 113 -5.94 -9.94 -6.66
N ASP A 114 -5.75 -10.48 -5.45
CA ASP A 114 -6.33 -9.93 -4.21
C ASP A 114 -5.81 -8.52 -3.94
N VAL A 115 -4.51 -8.34 -4.13
CA VAL A 115 -3.84 -7.05 -3.94
C VAL A 115 -4.38 -6.03 -4.95
N LEU A 116 -4.52 -6.42 -6.22
CA LEU A 116 -5.05 -5.55 -7.26
C LEU A 116 -6.47 -5.08 -6.96
N GLU A 117 -7.32 -5.96 -6.43
CA GLU A 117 -8.69 -5.62 -6.05
C GLU A 117 -8.73 -4.53 -4.96
N VAL A 118 -7.92 -4.70 -3.90
CA VAL A 118 -7.78 -3.69 -2.84
C VAL A 118 -7.28 -2.36 -3.41
N LEU A 119 -6.30 -2.37 -4.32
CA LEU A 119 -5.80 -1.15 -4.95
C LEU A 119 -6.83 -0.48 -5.87
N LYS A 120 -7.70 -1.23 -6.55
CA LYS A 120 -8.81 -0.66 -7.33
C LYS A 120 -9.81 0.07 -6.41
N GLN A 121 -10.11 -0.51 -5.24
CA GLN A 121 -10.96 0.16 -4.25
C GLN A 121 -10.27 1.40 -3.67
N ALA A 122 -8.99 1.31 -3.34
CA ALA A 122 -8.24 2.46 -2.83
C ALA A 122 -8.17 3.61 -3.85
N MET A 123 -7.98 3.30 -5.14
CA MET A 123 -8.06 4.28 -6.23
C MET A 123 -9.44 4.97 -6.28
N THR A 124 -10.52 4.23 -6.03
CA THR A 124 -11.87 4.82 -5.95
C THR A 124 -11.96 5.83 -4.80
N ARG A 125 -11.31 5.55 -3.66
CA ARG A 125 -11.26 6.48 -2.51
C ARG A 125 -10.38 7.70 -2.78
N VAL A 126 -9.24 7.54 -3.44
CA VAL A 126 -8.43 8.70 -3.91
C VAL A 126 -9.25 9.56 -4.87
N ASN A 127 -9.96 8.94 -5.82
CA ASN A 127 -10.79 9.66 -6.78
C ASN A 127 -12.02 10.34 -6.17
N CYS A 128 -12.51 9.91 -5.00
CA CYS A 128 -13.57 10.63 -4.28
C CYS A 128 -13.15 12.09 -4.06
N LEU A 129 -11.91 12.30 -3.57
CA LEU A 129 -11.39 13.63 -3.32
C LEU A 129 -11.14 14.41 -4.61
N SER A 130 -10.49 13.78 -5.60
CA SER A 130 -10.25 14.43 -6.89
C SER A 130 -11.54 14.90 -7.56
N ARG A 131 -12.63 14.12 -7.45
CA ARG A 131 -13.95 14.54 -7.98
C ARG A 131 -14.55 15.68 -7.17
N HIS A 132 -14.43 15.65 -5.84
CA HIS A 132 -14.97 16.69 -4.97
C HIS A 132 -14.30 18.06 -5.20
N TRP A 133 -12.99 18.06 -5.51
CA TRP A 133 -12.22 19.27 -5.80
C TRP A 133 -12.05 19.54 -7.31
N GLU A 134 -12.71 18.77 -8.17
CA GLU A 134 -12.61 18.89 -9.64
C GLU A 134 -11.17 18.83 -10.18
N ILE A 135 -10.30 18.08 -9.50
CA ILE A 135 -8.91 17.88 -9.91
C ILE A 135 -8.88 17.05 -11.19
N PRO A 136 -8.21 17.51 -12.26
CA PRO A 136 -8.08 16.73 -13.48
C PRO A 136 -7.28 15.46 -13.21
N LYS A 137 -7.71 14.36 -13.85
CA LYS A 137 -6.97 13.08 -13.77
C LYS A 137 -5.55 13.24 -14.27
N SER A 138 -4.64 12.46 -13.68
CA SER A 138 -3.24 12.52 -14.07
C SER A 138 -3.04 11.92 -15.47
N LEU A 139 -2.41 12.69 -16.36
CA LEU A 139 -2.02 12.24 -17.70
C LEU A 139 -0.73 11.40 -17.69
N ARG A 140 -0.06 11.26 -16.54
CA ARG A 140 1.17 10.48 -16.43
C ARG A 140 0.87 9.00 -16.60
N GLN A 141 1.44 8.41 -17.63
CA GLN A 141 1.30 6.98 -17.89
C GLN A 141 2.22 6.16 -16.96
N PRO A 142 1.72 5.05 -16.39
CA PRO A 142 2.54 4.12 -15.63
C PRO A 142 3.54 3.40 -16.54
N ILE A 143 4.69 3.04 -15.99
CA ILE A 143 5.74 2.30 -16.70
C ILE A 143 5.58 0.82 -16.37
N VAL A 144 5.37 -0.01 -17.40
CA VAL A 144 5.28 -1.46 -17.25
C VAL A 144 6.68 -2.06 -17.29
N ASN A 145 7.10 -2.69 -16.19
CA ASN A 145 8.31 -3.52 -16.17
C ASN A 145 7.89 -5.00 -16.09
N PRO A 146 8.21 -5.84 -17.11
CA PRO A 146 7.88 -7.26 -17.08
C PRO A 146 8.54 -8.02 -15.93
N PHE A 147 9.67 -7.53 -15.42
CA PHE A 147 10.47 -8.18 -14.37
C PHE A 147 10.10 -7.72 -12.95
N THR A 148 8.99 -7.00 -12.78
CA THR A 148 8.52 -6.58 -11.45
C THR A 148 8.27 -7.79 -10.56
N VAL A 149 8.86 -7.74 -9.36
CA VAL A 149 8.63 -8.74 -8.30
C VAL A 149 7.79 -8.15 -7.16
N SER A 150 7.26 -9.01 -6.29
CA SER A 150 6.45 -8.61 -5.13
C SER A 150 7.15 -7.59 -4.21
N GLY A 151 8.48 -7.65 -4.09
CA GLY A 151 9.27 -6.67 -3.34
C GLY A 151 9.18 -5.25 -3.91
N ASP A 152 9.13 -5.11 -5.25
CA ASP A 152 8.97 -3.81 -5.90
C ASP A 152 7.58 -3.25 -5.67
N VAL A 153 6.56 -4.11 -5.74
CA VAL A 153 5.16 -3.75 -5.44
C VAL A 153 5.05 -3.28 -3.99
N PHE A 154 5.63 -4.04 -3.05
CA PHE A 154 5.66 -3.67 -1.64
C PHE A 154 6.26 -2.28 -1.44
N ARG A 155 7.46 -2.04 -2.01
CA ARG A 155 8.16 -0.75 -1.88
C ARG A 155 7.32 0.39 -2.46
N LYS A 156 6.72 0.19 -3.63
CA LYS A 156 5.85 1.19 -4.27
C LYS A 156 4.62 1.52 -3.40
N ILE A 157 3.94 0.52 -2.86
CA ILE A 157 2.79 0.75 -1.96
C ILE A 157 3.24 1.45 -0.67
N LEU A 158 4.41 1.10 -0.13
CA LEU A 158 4.97 1.75 1.05
C LEU A 158 5.28 3.24 0.83
N GLU A 159 5.87 3.59 -0.33
CA GLU A 159 6.06 4.98 -0.74
C GLU A 159 4.73 5.74 -0.76
N ILE A 160 3.69 5.15 -1.36
CA ILE A 160 2.36 5.75 -1.44
C ILE A 160 1.72 5.89 -0.05
N ASN A 161 1.88 4.89 0.82
CA ASN A 161 1.40 4.94 2.20
C ASN A 161 2.03 6.08 3.00
N ARG A 162 3.28 6.44 2.70
CA ARG A 162 3.94 7.61 3.26
C ARG A 162 3.37 8.88 2.65
N ASP A 163 3.30 8.98 1.33
CA ASP A 163 2.73 10.15 0.63
C ASP A 163 1.34 10.50 1.19
N LEU A 164 0.44 9.51 1.27
CA LEU A 164 -0.90 9.69 1.86
C LEU A 164 -0.84 10.16 3.31
N ASN A 165 0.08 9.64 4.13
CA ASN A 165 0.19 10.02 5.54
C ASN A 165 0.47 11.52 5.71
N PHE A 166 1.24 12.11 4.80
CA PHE A 166 1.50 13.55 4.79
C PHE A 166 0.29 14.37 4.32
N LEU A 167 -0.62 13.77 3.57
CA LEU A 167 -1.84 14.44 3.09
C LEU A 167 -2.94 14.50 4.15
N LEU A 168 -3.03 13.52 5.05
CA LEU A 168 -4.04 13.49 6.10
C LEU A 168 -4.02 14.73 7.01
N ASP A 169 -5.19 15.14 7.48
CA ASP A 169 -5.35 16.21 8.49
C ASP A 169 -4.67 15.82 9.81
N ILE A 170 -4.87 14.56 10.22
CA ILE A 170 -4.19 13.95 11.37
C ILE A 170 -3.37 12.78 10.84
N PRO A 171 -2.04 12.95 10.67
CA PRO A 171 -1.16 11.87 10.27
C PRO A 171 -1.19 10.70 11.26
N TYR A 172 -0.98 9.47 10.78
CA TYR A 172 -0.66 8.38 11.69
C TYR A 172 0.71 8.68 12.33
N SER A 173 0.69 9.01 13.61
CA SER A 173 1.88 9.29 14.40
C SER A 173 2.46 8.00 15.02
N PRO A 174 3.75 7.98 15.38
CA PRO A 174 4.35 6.86 16.12
C PRO A 174 3.55 6.48 17.37
N THR A 175 3.00 7.46 18.08
CA THR A 175 2.15 7.24 19.26
C THR A 175 0.88 6.46 18.92
N THR A 176 0.20 6.80 17.82
CA THR A 176 -0.99 6.08 17.37
C THR A 176 -0.67 4.64 17.00
N VAL A 177 0.46 4.41 16.32
CA VAL A 177 0.94 3.07 15.98
C VAL A 177 1.27 2.27 17.23
N TYR A 178 2.02 2.86 18.17
CA TYR A 178 2.39 2.21 19.44
C TYR A 178 1.16 1.80 20.25
N ARG A 179 0.19 2.71 20.40
CA ARG A 179 -1.08 2.41 21.08
C ARG A 179 -1.79 1.22 20.43
N ARG A 180 -1.84 1.17 19.09
CA ARG A 180 -2.49 0.06 18.38
C ARG A 180 -1.78 -1.28 18.58
N VAL A 181 -0.44 -1.25 18.65
CA VAL A 181 0.35 -2.45 18.97
C VAL A 181 0.05 -2.93 20.38
N GLN A 182 0.03 -2.03 21.37
CA GLN A 182 -0.31 -2.37 22.77
C GLN A 182 -1.73 -2.96 22.90
N GLU A 183 -2.72 -2.38 22.23
CA GLU A 183 -4.08 -2.93 22.16
C GLU A 183 -4.10 -4.35 21.56
N THR A 184 -3.30 -4.58 20.52
CA THR A 184 -3.21 -5.88 19.84
C THR A 184 -2.54 -6.92 20.74
N ILE A 185 -1.45 -6.55 21.42
CA ILE A 185 -0.77 -7.42 22.39
C ILE A 185 -1.76 -7.86 23.47
N LYS A 186 -2.47 -6.91 24.09
CA LYS A 186 -3.48 -7.20 25.11
C LYS A 186 -4.58 -8.13 24.61
N HIS A 187 -5.02 -7.94 23.35
CA HIS A 187 -6.02 -8.82 22.75
C HIS A 187 -5.47 -10.24 22.52
N LEU A 188 -4.23 -10.37 22.05
CA LEU A 188 -3.57 -11.65 21.88
C LEU A 188 -3.36 -12.37 23.20
N GLU A 189 -2.91 -11.67 24.24
CA GLU A 189 -2.79 -12.20 25.61
C GLU A 189 -4.14 -12.74 26.10
N THR A 190 -5.22 -11.98 25.90
CA THR A 190 -6.58 -12.42 26.26
C THR A 190 -6.98 -13.70 25.51
N LEU A 191 -6.68 -13.79 24.22
CA LEU A 191 -6.99 -14.97 23.41
C LEU A 191 -6.12 -16.18 23.80
N LEU A 192 -4.84 -15.95 24.11
CA LEU A 192 -3.91 -16.99 24.54
C LEU A 192 -4.33 -17.55 25.90
N LEU A 193 -4.57 -16.71 26.90
CA LEU A 193 -5.04 -17.15 28.22
C LEU A 193 -6.39 -17.88 28.15
N ARG A 194 -7.25 -17.48 27.22
CA ARG A 194 -8.54 -18.14 27.01
C ARG A 194 -8.40 -19.54 26.39
N ASN A 195 -7.49 -19.71 25.43
CA ASN A 195 -7.35 -20.96 24.67
C ASN A 195 -6.28 -21.90 25.23
N TYR A 196 -5.32 -21.36 25.99
CA TYR A 196 -4.16 -22.04 26.56
C TYR A 196 -3.88 -21.46 27.96
N PRO A 197 -4.67 -21.83 28.98
CA PRO A 197 -4.61 -21.24 30.31
C PRO A 197 -3.28 -21.50 31.04
N ASP A 198 -2.52 -22.54 30.63
CA ASP A 198 -1.24 -22.92 31.25
C ASP A 198 -0.02 -22.21 30.63
N VAL A 199 -0.24 -21.29 29.68
CA VAL A 199 0.86 -20.51 29.07
C VAL A 199 1.21 -19.35 29.99
N ASP A 200 2.42 -19.39 30.54
CA ASP A 200 3.03 -18.23 31.20
C ASP A 200 3.28 -17.13 30.16
N LEU A 201 2.54 -16.03 30.31
CA LEU A 201 2.79 -14.84 29.50
C LEU A 201 4.09 -14.18 29.97
N PRO A 202 4.95 -13.72 29.05
CA PRO A 202 6.10 -12.93 29.42
C PRO A 202 5.64 -11.63 30.10
N GLU A 203 6.28 -11.25 31.20
CA GLU A 203 6.00 -9.98 31.86
C GLU A 203 6.16 -8.81 30.88
N LEU A 204 5.20 -7.88 30.91
CA LEU A 204 5.29 -6.66 30.12
C LEU A 204 6.55 -5.91 30.54
N PRO A 205 7.38 -5.46 29.58
CA PRO A 205 8.57 -4.69 29.92
C PRO A 205 8.16 -3.40 30.64
N GLU A 206 8.91 -3.05 31.68
CA GLU A 206 8.67 -1.84 32.46
C GLU A 206 8.60 -0.59 31.57
N PHE A 207 7.79 0.39 32.01
CA PHE A 207 7.73 1.69 31.36
C PHE A 207 9.08 2.39 31.51
N VAL A 208 9.68 2.74 30.37
CA VAL A 208 10.96 3.47 30.33
C VAL A 208 10.64 4.93 29.98
N GLN A 209 10.88 5.84 30.92
CA GLN A 209 10.77 7.28 30.69
C GLN A 209 11.76 7.73 29.59
N GLU A 210 11.41 8.78 28.86
CA GLU A 210 12.24 9.40 27.81
C GLU A 210 12.56 8.51 26.60
N LYS A 211 11.83 7.40 26.39
CA LYS A 211 11.91 6.59 25.18
C LYS A 211 11.78 7.46 23.93
N GLN A 212 12.82 7.47 23.12
CA GLN A 212 12.88 8.16 21.85
C GLN A 212 12.32 7.27 20.73
N PRO A 213 11.85 7.84 19.60
CA PRO A 213 11.42 7.06 18.43
C PRO A 213 12.44 6.02 17.96
N ARG A 214 13.74 6.32 18.11
CA ARG A 214 14.84 5.38 17.80
C ARG A 214 14.80 4.11 18.66
N ASP A 215 14.39 4.21 19.93
CA ASP A 215 14.39 3.09 20.87
C ASP A 215 13.25 2.12 20.53
N VAL A 216 12.09 2.67 20.13
CA VAL A 216 10.97 1.89 19.58
C VAL A 216 11.38 1.18 18.30
N TYR A 217 12.09 1.89 17.41
CA TYR A 217 12.61 1.32 16.18
C TYR A 217 13.57 0.14 16.44
N PHE A 218 14.54 0.29 17.36
CA PHE A 218 15.45 -0.79 17.75
C PHE A 218 14.70 -1.99 18.33
N GLN A 219 13.69 -1.76 19.16
CA GLN A 219 12.88 -2.84 19.72
C GLN A 219 12.09 -3.58 18.62
N ILE A 220 11.52 -2.86 17.64
CA ILE A 220 10.84 -3.47 16.49
C ILE A 220 11.84 -4.30 15.67
N GLN A 221 13.05 -3.80 15.43
CA GLN A 221 14.09 -4.56 14.74
C GLN A 221 14.44 -5.85 15.50
N LYS A 222 14.66 -5.77 16.82
CA LYS A 222 14.93 -6.94 17.67
C LYS A 222 13.80 -7.97 17.56
N ASN A 223 12.55 -7.52 17.66
CA ASN A 223 11.38 -8.38 17.55
C ASN A 223 11.29 -9.03 16.16
N LEU A 224 11.57 -8.27 15.09
CA LEU A 224 11.60 -8.79 13.73
C LEU A 224 12.70 -9.84 13.55
N THR A 225 13.89 -9.64 14.13
CA THR A 225 14.96 -10.64 14.11
C THR A 225 14.55 -11.94 14.80
N ILE A 226 13.87 -11.86 15.95
CA ILE A 226 13.35 -13.04 16.65
C ILE A 226 12.31 -13.75 15.78
N LEU A 227 11.38 -13.01 15.19
CA LEU A 227 10.38 -13.58 14.26
C LEU A 227 11.04 -14.26 13.05
N GLN A 228 12.07 -13.63 12.48
CA GLN A 228 12.84 -14.22 11.37
C GLN A 228 13.55 -15.52 11.79
N GLN A 229 14.11 -15.58 13.00
CA GLN A 229 14.72 -16.79 13.54
C GLN A 229 13.69 -17.91 13.71
N ILE A 230 12.56 -17.64 14.38
CA ILE A 230 11.45 -18.59 14.56
C ILE A 230 10.95 -19.08 13.21
N SER A 231 10.80 -18.18 12.24
CA SER A 231 10.34 -18.48 10.90
C SER A 231 11.27 -19.42 10.14
N ARG A 232 12.60 -19.18 10.24
CA ARG A 232 13.62 -20.08 9.67
C ARG A 232 13.53 -21.48 10.27
N PHE A 233 13.34 -21.59 11.59
CA PHE A 233 13.14 -22.88 12.26
C PHE A 233 11.86 -23.61 11.80
N ARG A 234 10.84 -22.87 11.37
CA ARG A 234 9.55 -23.42 10.91
C ARG A 234 9.44 -23.55 9.39
N GLY A 235 10.47 -23.19 8.63
CA GLY A 235 10.45 -23.23 7.16
C GLY A 235 9.49 -22.21 6.52
N ILE A 236 9.07 -21.18 7.25
CA ILE A 236 8.17 -20.13 6.75
C ILE A 236 9.04 -19.00 6.17
N ALA A 237 8.73 -18.53 4.96
CA ALA A 237 9.37 -17.33 4.41
C ALA A 237 8.91 -16.10 5.23
N VAL A 238 9.81 -15.18 5.57
CA VAL A 238 9.46 -13.91 6.25
C VAL A 238 10.17 -12.77 5.55
N LEU A 239 9.47 -11.64 5.47
CA LEU A 239 9.92 -10.39 4.88
C LEU A 239 11.26 -9.92 5.46
N GLU A 240 12.18 -9.52 4.58
CA GLU A 240 13.49 -8.99 4.94
C GLU A 240 13.60 -7.53 4.48
N PHE A 241 14.13 -6.67 5.35
CA PHE A 241 14.30 -5.25 5.10
C PHE A 241 15.70 -4.80 5.49
N TYR A 242 16.28 -3.93 4.66
CA TYR A 242 17.55 -3.28 4.94
C TYR A 242 17.41 -1.77 4.70
N TYR A 243 17.91 -0.97 5.62
CA TYR A 243 18.02 0.47 5.43
C TYR A 243 19.38 0.78 4.81
N GLY A 244 19.40 1.61 3.77
CA GLY A 244 20.63 2.27 3.35
C GLY A 244 21.12 3.14 4.52
N HIS A 245 22.43 3.12 4.80
CA HIS A 245 23.05 3.77 5.95
C HIS A 245 22.50 5.19 6.21
N LEU A 246 22.08 5.44 7.46
CA LEU A 246 21.92 6.79 8.02
C LEU A 246 23.29 7.43 8.25
#